data_AF-A0AAU2X7L3-F1
#
_entry.id   AF-A0AAU2X7L3-F1
#
_cell.length_a   1.000
_cell.length_b   1.000
_cell.length_c   1.000
_cell.angle_alpha   90.00
_cell.angle_beta   90.00
_cell.angle_gamma   90.00
#
_symmetry.space_group_name_H-M   'P 1'
#
loop_
_entity.id
_entity.type
_entity.pdbx_description
1 polymer ?
#
loop_
_entity_poly.entity_id
_entity_poly.type
_entity_poly.pdbx_seq_one_letter_code
_entity_poly.pdbx_strand_id
1 'polypeptide(L)'
;MLRRALRVLLRPAVTGALLLAVGAATHLPSFLRAFWNPDEGFLATQGRMLATGTDLYTGVVDRKPPVLPYLYAAVFELFGPDRLWPVKTLALLAHLATAALLLLLARRRYGPTAGLAAALLYLVASIGLSPPDAHAANFEVFMLPATAAAMVLADRRRYAWAGIAVAVAALTKQSGGAVLLPVLWLAWRQSGRQGAVRVLAGTAAPVVLVAPLFGVGRFLFWVVTGSGGYLSLEGGWLRAVARAGVNFGIVVAAGLPVVWAAWRGRRPRADADLWLWLAASVLAVGAGTRFFGHYFLQLLPPLTMLGVAGIARGALRWRTAAVYAALSATVFTWMALIWPQARLEHIQSVAKTVRAETRPGEHLLVWGMNPAMYYFSERPPATRFLTAGFLTNFSGGRPERQVGESLAVPGAWDQFAEDLMRTRPELVIDDSGPAAAYRPDRIPRFEEFLRANYREVARDRHMIIYRRVAP
;
A
#
# COMPACT_ATOMS: atom_id res chain seq x y z
N MET A 1 -37.92 13.00 17.91
CA MET A 1 -36.63 13.67 17.58
C MET A 1 -35.69 12.80 16.73
N LEU A 2 -35.36 11.56 17.12
CA LEU A 2 -34.41 10.69 16.40
C LEU A 2 -34.74 10.43 14.90
N ARG A 3 -36.01 10.17 14.57
CA ARG A 3 -36.46 9.95 13.17
C ARG A 3 -36.30 11.21 12.29
N ARG A 4 -36.43 12.41 12.87
CA ARG A 4 -36.28 13.68 12.15
C ARG A 4 -34.80 13.97 11.86
N ALA A 5 -33.94 13.79 12.86
CA ALA A 5 -32.48 13.88 12.70
C ALA A 5 -31.95 12.90 11.63
N LEU A 6 -32.45 11.65 11.64
CA LEU A 6 -32.07 10.65 10.65
C LEU A 6 -32.44 11.05 9.22
N ARG A 7 -33.62 11.65 9.01
CA ARG A 7 -34.03 12.16 7.68
C ARG A 7 -33.13 13.28 7.18
N VAL A 8 -32.60 14.13 8.07
CA VAL A 8 -31.65 15.19 7.70
C VAL A 8 -30.30 14.58 7.31
N LEU A 9 -29.79 13.65 8.12
CA LEU A 9 -28.50 12.97 7.87
C LEU A 9 -28.46 12.21 6.54
N LEU A 10 -29.60 11.67 6.10
CA LEU A 10 -29.73 10.93 4.84
C LEU A 10 -29.82 11.83 3.60
N ARG A 11 -29.83 13.16 3.74
CA ARG A 11 -29.75 14.08 2.60
C ARG A 11 -28.35 13.98 1.97
N PRO A 12 -28.22 13.89 0.63
CA PRO A 12 -26.93 13.68 -0.03
C PRO A 12 -25.84 14.69 0.38
N ALA A 13 -26.17 15.98 0.44
CA ALA A 13 -25.22 17.02 0.84
C ALA A 13 -24.76 16.87 2.31
N VAL A 14 -25.68 16.54 3.22
CA VAL A 14 -25.37 16.34 4.64
C VAL A 14 -24.55 15.07 4.84
N THR A 15 -24.90 13.98 4.15
CA THR A 15 -24.11 12.75 4.14
C THR A 15 -22.70 13.02 3.62
N GLY A 16 -22.56 13.72 2.49
CA GLY A 16 -21.26 14.06 1.91
C GLY A 16 -20.40 14.89 2.87
N ALA A 17 -20.97 15.96 3.45
CA ALA A 17 -20.28 16.79 4.43
C ALA A 17 -19.86 16.00 5.68
N LEU A 18 -20.72 15.11 6.18
CA LEU A 18 -20.40 14.25 7.32
C LEU A 18 -19.26 13.29 7.01
N LEU A 19 -19.28 12.63 5.85
CA LEU A 19 -18.19 11.72 5.46
C LEU A 19 -16.87 12.47 5.31
N LEU A 20 -16.90 13.67 4.70
CA LEU A 20 -15.73 14.52 4.59
C LEU A 20 -15.21 14.92 5.98
N ALA A 21 -16.08 15.37 6.88
CA ALA A 21 -15.69 15.78 8.23
C ALA A 21 -15.06 14.63 9.02
N VAL A 22 -15.70 13.45 9.01
CA VAL A 22 -15.18 12.25 9.69
C VAL A 22 -13.87 11.80 9.06
N GLY A 23 -13.81 11.68 7.73
CA GLY A 23 -12.60 11.27 7.01
C GLY A 23 -11.44 12.23 7.24
N ALA A 24 -11.67 13.54 7.15
CA ALA A 24 -10.65 14.55 7.40
C ALA A 24 -10.17 14.52 8.86
N ALA A 25 -11.08 14.41 9.83
CA ALA A 25 -10.71 14.34 11.25
C ALA A 25 -9.88 13.09 11.57
N THR A 26 -10.29 11.91 11.11
CA THR A 26 -9.58 10.66 11.41
C THR A 26 -8.27 10.52 10.64
N HIS A 27 -8.16 11.10 9.44
CA HIS A 27 -6.94 11.01 8.61
C HIS A 27 -6.05 12.25 8.68
N LEU A 28 -6.40 13.26 9.49
CA LEU A 28 -5.57 14.44 9.74
C LEU A 28 -4.10 14.09 10.08
N PRO A 29 -3.82 13.05 10.90
CA PRO A 29 -2.43 12.66 11.17
C PRO A 29 -1.61 12.42 9.90
N SER A 30 -2.22 11.91 8.82
CA SER A 30 -1.53 11.64 7.55
C SER A 30 -0.72 12.86 7.06
N PHE A 31 -1.25 14.08 7.27
CA PHE A 31 -0.69 15.35 6.84
C PHE A 31 0.37 15.95 7.78
N LEU A 32 0.50 15.44 9.01
CA LEU A 32 1.38 16.02 10.03
C LEU A 32 2.86 15.64 9.88
N ARG A 33 3.18 14.74 8.93
CA ARG A 33 4.55 14.32 8.64
C ARG A 33 4.71 13.97 7.17
N ALA A 34 5.94 14.04 6.68
CA ALA A 34 6.26 13.73 5.29
C ALA A 34 5.95 12.26 4.97
N PHE A 35 6.57 11.32 5.70
CA PHE A 35 6.40 9.88 5.47
C PHE A 35 5.98 9.13 6.73
N TRP A 36 5.09 8.17 6.54
CA TRP A 36 4.63 7.24 7.58
C TRP A 36 5.41 5.93 7.59
N ASN A 37 5.84 5.47 6.42
CA ASN A 37 6.60 4.24 6.27
C ASN A 37 7.58 4.33 5.08
N PRO A 38 8.51 3.37 4.94
CA PRO A 38 9.47 3.36 3.82
C PRO A 38 8.82 3.26 2.43
N ASP A 39 7.64 2.64 2.31
CA ASP A 39 6.94 2.48 1.03
C ASP A 39 6.48 3.84 0.47
N GLU A 40 6.04 4.76 1.32
CA GLU A 40 5.68 6.13 0.92
C GLU A 40 6.91 6.91 0.41
N GLY A 41 8.07 6.72 1.06
CA GLY A 41 9.35 7.28 0.60
C GLY A 41 9.85 6.65 -0.70
N PHE A 42 9.59 5.35 -0.90
CA PHE A 42 9.90 4.64 -2.15
C PHE A 42 9.06 5.19 -3.30
N LEU A 43 7.74 5.28 -3.12
CA LEU A 43 6.82 5.85 -4.10
C LEU A 43 7.12 7.31 -4.41
N ALA A 44 7.47 8.12 -3.41
CA ALA A 44 7.84 9.51 -3.63
C ALA A 44 9.15 9.64 -4.43
N THR A 45 10.16 8.82 -4.12
CA THR A 45 11.42 8.83 -4.88
C THR A 45 11.20 8.36 -6.32
N GLN A 46 10.47 7.25 -6.49
CA GLN A 46 10.13 6.70 -7.79
C GLN A 46 9.30 7.68 -8.62
N GLY A 47 8.24 8.25 -8.05
CA GLY A 47 7.40 9.23 -8.73
C GLY A 47 8.19 10.46 -9.18
N ARG A 48 9.16 10.92 -8.36
CA ARG A 48 10.05 12.03 -8.75
C ARG A 48 10.92 11.65 -9.96
N MET A 49 11.49 10.45 -9.98
CA MET A 49 12.28 9.97 -11.13
C MET A 49 11.42 9.86 -12.40
N LEU A 50 10.20 9.34 -12.28
CA LEU A 50 9.26 9.22 -13.40
C LEU A 50 8.86 10.61 -13.95
N ALA A 51 8.58 11.57 -13.06
CA ALA A 51 8.25 12.95 -13.44
C ALA A 51 9.40 13.69 -14.13
N THR A 52 10.65 13.22 -13.95
CA THR A 52 11.83 13.74 -14.67
C THR A 52 12.20 12.92 -15.91
N GLY A 53 11.30 12.06 -16.39
CA GLY A 53 11.47 11.29 -17.63
C GLY A 53 12.19 9.95 -17.48
N THR A 54 12.34 9.43 -16.25
CA THR A 54 12.86 8.07 -16.06
C THR A 54 11.81 7.03 -16.41
N ASP A 55 12.18 5.97 -17.13
CA ASP A 55 11.27 4.89 -17.47
C ASP A 55 11.11 3.88 -16.32
N LEU A 56 9.85 3.51 -16.02
CA LEU A 56 9.54 2.45 -15.06
C LEU A 56 10.02 1.09 -15.58
N TYR A 57 10.56 0.27 -14.66
CA TYR A 57 11.13 -1.06 -14.88
C TYR A 57 12.45 -1.11 -15.65
N THR A 58 13.01 0.03 -16.06
CA THR A 58 14.33 0.12 -16.70
C THR A 58 15.23 1.12 -15.99
N GLY A 59 14.81 2.39 -15.90
CA GLY A 59 15.55 3.43 -15.19
C GLY A 59 15.25 3.47 -13.69
N VAL A 60 14.05 3.05 -13.28
CA VAL A 60 13.70 2.79 -11.87
C VAL A 60 12.90 1.50 -11.78
N VAL A 61 13.33 0.55 -10.95
CA VAL A 61 12.67 -0.76 -10.87
C VAL A 61 11.81 -0.90 -9.62
N ASP A 62 10.68 -1.58 -9.79
CA ASP A 62 9.81 -2.03 -8.71
C ASP A 62 9.10 -3.31 -9.17
N ARG A 63 8.64 -4.11 -8.23
CA ARG A 63 7.79 -5.29 -8.43
C ARG A 63 6.30 -4.96 -8.32
N LYS A 64 5.95 -3.68 -8.25
CA LYS A 64 4.57 -3.20 -8.12
C LYS A 64 4.03 -2.77 -9.49
N PRO A 65 2.71 -2.88 -9.69
CA PRO A 65 2.05 -2.40 -10.90
C PRO A 65 2.19 -0.88 -11.10
N PRO A 66 1.97 -0.39 -12.34
CA PRO A 66 2.36 0.97 -12.72
C PRO A 66 1.44 2.09 -12.24
N VAL A 67 0.17 1.83 -11.89
CA VAL A 67 -0.82 2.91 -11.68
C VAL A 67 -0.41 3.87 -10.56
N LEU A 68 0.01 3.37 -9.40
CA LEU A 68 0.38 4.26 -8.29
C LEU A 68 1.71 5.01 -8.51
N PRO A 69 2.77 4.37 -9.03
CA PRO A 69 3.99 5.09 -9.44
C PRO A 69 3.70 6.28 -10.36
N TYR A 70 2.88 6.09 -11.40
CA TYR A 70 2.51 7.18 -12.31
C TYR A 70 1.52 8.18 -11.71
N LEU A 71 0.69 7.80 -10.74
CA LEU A 71 -0.13 8.76 -9.99
C LEU A 71 0.76 9.73 -9.20
N TYR A 72 1.80 9.22 -8.53
CA TYR A 72 2.79 10.05 -7.85
C TYR A 72 3.53 10.96 -8.83
N ALA A 73 3.96 10.42 -9.97
CA ALA A 73 4.62 11.18 -11.03
C ALA A 73 3.75 12.34 -11.52
N ALA A 74 2.50 12.07 -11.90
CA ALA A 74 1.55 13.09 -12.36
C ALA A 74 1.29 14.17 -11.31
N VAL A 75 1.20 13.80 -10.02
CA VAL A 75 1.06 14.78 -8.95
C VAL A 75 2.29 15.69 -8.85
N PHE A 76 3.50 15.14 -8.98
CA PHE A 76 4.72 15.92 -8.92
C PHE A 76 4.95 16.80 -10.14
N GLU A 77 4.50 16.39 -11.33
CA GLU A 77 4.44 17.26 -12.52
C GLU A 77 3.51 18.46 -12.30
N LEU A 78 2.35 18.25 -11.67
CA LEU A 78 1.33 19.29 -11.48
C LEU A 78 1.64 20.24 -10.31
N PHE A 79 2.14 19.72 -9.19
CA PHE A 79 2.27 20.47 -7.93
C PHE A 79 3.71 20.72 -7.48
N GLY A 80 4.68 20.12 -8.18
CA GLY A 80 6.10 20.11 -7.82
C GLY A 80 6.49 18.90 -6.96
N PRO A 81 7.73 18.39 -7.10
CA PRO A 81 8.18 17.15 -6.48
C PRO A 81 8.45 17.23 -4.98
N ASP A 82 8.37 18.41 -4.36
CA ASP A 82 8.65 18.61 -2.93
C ASP A 82 7.39 18.62 -2.06
N ARG A 83 6.20 18.53 -2.67
CA ARG A 83 4.91 18.64 -1.99
C ARG A 83 4.19 17.29 -1.94
N LEU A 84 4.14 16.69 -0.75
CA LEU A 84 3.43 15.43 -0.51
C LEU A 84 1.94 15.59 -0.17
N TRP A 85 1.52 16.79 0.23
CA TRP A 85 0.12 17.04 0.61
C TRP A 85 -0.89 16.65 -0.49
N PRO A 86 -0.66 16.85 -1.81
CA PRO A 86 -1.66 16.48 -2.81
C PRO A 86 -1.84 14.96 -2.88
N VAL A 87 -0.75 14.18 -2.75
CA VAL A 87 -0.84 12.71 -2.70
C VAL A 87 -1.60 12.24 -1.46
N LYS A 88 -1.36 12.87 -0.31
CA LYS A 88 -2.09 12.59 0.93
C LYS A 88 -3.58 12.98 0.82
N THR A 89 -3.89 14.06 0.12
CA THR A 89 -5.27 14.43 -0.24
C THR A 89 -5.91 13.36 -1.13
N LEU A 90 -5.21 12.85 -2.14
CA LEU A 90 -5.71 11.77 -2.97
C LEU A 90 -5.93 10.47 -2.18
N ALA A 91 -5.09 10.16 -1.19
CA ALA A 91 -5.28 9.02 -0.29
C ALA A 91 -6.55 9.18 0.56
N LEU A 92 -6.80 10.38 1.13
CA LEU A 92 -8.06 10.69 1.81
C LEU A 92 -9.26 10.56 0.87
N LEU A 93 -9.16 11.08 -0.36
CA LEU A 93 -10.20 10.95 -1.37
C LEU A 93 -10.45 9.48 -1.77
N ALA A 94 -9.42 8.63 -1.78
CA ALA A 94 -9.58 7.19 -2.00
C ALA A 94 -10.36 6.52 -0.86
N HIS A 95 -10.10 6.87 0.40
CA HIS A 95 -10.93 6.40 1.52
C HIS A 95 -12.37 6.91 1.41
N LEU A 96 -12.59 8.18 1.10
CA LEU A 96 -13.93 8.75 0.91
C LEU A 96 -14.69 8.09 -0.26
N ALA A 97 -14.01 7.83 -1.38
CA ALA A 97 -14.56 7.13 -2.53
C ALA A 97 -14.96 5.69 -2.17
N THR A 98 -14.09 4.97 -1.45
CA THR A 98 -14.41 3.63 -0.94
C THR A 98 -15.63 3.67 -0.02
N ALA A 99 -15.67 4.59 0.93
CA ALA A 99 -16.79 4.77 1.86
C ALA A 99 -18.11 5.05 1.11
N ALA A 100 -18.08 5.92 0.10
CA ALA A 100 -19.24 6.23 -0.74
C ALA A 100 -19.71 5.02 -1.56
N LEU A 101 -18.79 4.21 -2.10
CA LEU A 101 -19.14 3.00 -2.85
C LEU A 101 -19.76 1.93 -1.93
N LEU A 102 -19.22 1.75 -0.72
CA LEU A 102 -19.82 0.88 0.30
C LEU A 102 -21.18 1.39 0.76
N LEU A 103 -21.36 2.71 0.89
CA LEU A 103 -22.66 3.32 1.15
C LEU A 103 -23.67 2.92 0.09
N LEU A 104 -23.31 3.05 -1.18
CA LEU A 104 -24.20 2.74 -2.29
C LEU A 104 -24.59 1.25 -2.30
N LEU A 105 -23.62 0.37 -2.06
CA LEU A 105 -23.86 -1.07 -2.01
C LEU A 105 -24.75 -1.46 -0.84
N ALA A 106 -24.42 -1.02 0.39
CA ALA A 106 -25.18 -1.33 1.59
C ALA A 106 -26.57 -0.66 1.57
N ARG A 107 -26.69 0.56 1.05
CA ARG A 107 -27.99 1.25 0.88
C ARG A 107 -28.94 0.44 0.03
N ARG A 108 -28.46 -0.10 -1.08
CA ARG A 108 -29.28 -0.90 -2.00
C ARG A 108 -29.70 -2.22 -1.37
N ARG A 109 -28.83 -2.86 -0.59
CA ARG A 109 -29.08 -4.21 -0.04
C ARG A 109 -29.84 -4.22 1.27
N TYR A 110 -29.60 -3.23 2.13
CA TYR A 110 -30.03 -3.25 3.53
C TYR A 110 -30.68 -1.93 3.98
N GLY A 111 -30.90 -0.98 3.06
CA GLY A 111 -31.59 0.27 3.31
C GLY A 111 -30.67 1.45 3.65
N PRO A 112 -31.21 2.68 3.68
CA PRO A 112 -30.42 3.92 3.73
C PRO A 112 -29.57 4.06 5.01
N THR A 113 -30.07 3.60 6.15
CA THR A 113 -29.33 3.60 7.43
C THR A 113 -28.10 2.71 7.39
N ALA A 114 -28.23 1.52 6.79
CA ALA A 114 -27.13 0.59 6.60
C ALA A 114 -26.09 1.17 5.64
N GLY A 115 -26.52 1.89 4.59
CA GLY A 115 -25.64 2.67 3.73
C GLY A 115 -24.74 3.63 4.50
N LEU A 116 -25.34 4.52 5.29
CA LEU A 116 -24.58 5.48 6.09
C LEU A 116 -23.66 4.80 7.11
N ALA A 117 -24.16 3.73 7.77
CA ALA A 117 -23.36 2.95 8.71
C ALA A 117 -22.13 2.31 8.05
N ALA A 118 -22.27 1.75 6.84
CA ALA A 118 -21.15 1.15 6.10
C ALA A 118 -20.05 2.18 5.81
N ALA A 119 -20.42 3.38 5.36
CA ALA A 119 -19.44 4.42 5.07
C ALA A 119 -18.68 4.87 6.33
N LEU A 120 -19.41 5.18 7.41
CA LEU A 120 -18.83 5.68 8.65
C LEU A 120 -17.96 4.62 9.36
N LEU A 121 -18.46 3.38 9.46
CA LEU A 121 -17.72 2.29 10.07
C LEU A 121 -16.45 1.95 9.28
N TYR A 122 -16.49 2.04 7.94
CA TYR A 122 -15.30 1.86 7.11
C TYR A 122 -14.26 2.96 7.37
N LEU A 123 -14.65 4.25 7.35
CA LEU A 123 -13.72 5.37 7.56
C LEU A 123 -13.04 5.35 8.94
N VAL A 124 -13.75 4.84 9.94
CA VAL A 124 -13.17 4.63 11.27
C VAL A 124 -12.28 3.41 11.29
N ALA A 125 -12.70 2.30 10.68
CA ALA A 125 -11.90 1.08 10.64
C ALA A 125 -10.61 1.25 9.82
N SER A 126 -10.57 2.15 8.82
CA SER A 126 -9.39 2.37 7.98
C SER A 126 -8.20 2.95 8.73
N ILE A 127 -8.42 3.63 9.86
CA ILE A 127 -7.35 4.07 10.76
C ILE A 127 -7.03 3.05 11.86
N GLY A 128 -7.78 1.94 11.94
CA GLY A 128 -7.71 0.92 12.99
C GLY A 128 -6.55 -0.07 12.83
N LEU A 129 -5.35 0.42 12.48
CA LEU A 129 -4.12 -0.34 12.33
C LEU A 129 -2.96 0.38 13.04
N SER A 130 -1.75 -0.16 13.01
CA SER A 130 -0.57 0.62 13.42
C SER A 130 -0.50 1.91 12.59
N PRO A 131 -0.19 3.09 13.17
CA PRO A 131 -0.27 4.35 12.42
C PRO A 131 0.55 4.40 11.12
N PRO A 132 1.79 3.85 11.05
CA PRO A 132 2.54 3.73 9.79
C PRO A 132 1.83 2.97 8.67
N ASP A 133 0.96 2.03 9.04
CA ASP A 133 0.22 1.17 8.11
C ASP A 133 -1.13 1.79 7.72
N ALA A 134 -1.71 2.60 8.60
CA ALA A 134 -3.04 3.18 8.42
C ALA A 134 -3.02 4.53 7.67
N HIS A 135 -1.94 5.32 7.84
CA HIS A 135 -1.88 6.71 7.36
C HIS A 135 -0.98 6.94 6.14
N ALA A 136 -0.19 5.95 5.73
CA ALA A 136 0.66 6.05 4.56
C ALA A 136 -0.18 6.06 3.26
N ALA A 137 0.19 6.93 2.31
CA ALA A 137 -0.41 6.96 0.98
C ALA A 137 0.12 5.81 0.09
N ASN A 138 -0.23 4.56 0.45
CA ASN A 138 0.32 3.36 -0.17
C ASN A 138 -0.63 2.70 -1.19
N PHE A 139 -0.12 1.67 -1.86
CA PHE A 139 -0.84 0.85 -2.84
C PHE A 139 -2.19 0.33 -2.33
N GLU A 140 -2.25 -0.04 -1.06
CA GLU A 140 -3.40 -0.64 -0.42
C GLU A 140 -4.54 0.36 -0.32
N VAL A 141 -4.28 1.62 0.04
CA VAL A 141 -5.30 2.68 0.05
C VAL A 141 -5.86 2.91 -1.35
N PHE A 142 -4.97 3.03 -2.36
CA PHE A 142 -5.36 3.39 -3.72
C PHE A 142 -6.07 2.27 -4.50
N MET A 143 -5.94 1.00 -4.10
CA MET A 143 -6.69 -0.09 -4.74
C MET A 143 -8.14 -0.21 -4.22
N LEU A 144 -8.44 0.22 -2.98
CA LEU A 144 -9.74 -0.01 -2.34
C LEU A 144 -10.93 0.55 -3.13
N PRO A 145 -10.90 1.79 -3.68
CA PRO A 145 -12.02 2.31 -4.46
C PRO A 145 -12.38 1.39 -5.63
N ALA A 146 -11.38 0.88 -6.33
CA ALA A 146 -11.57 0.01 -7.48
C ALA A 146 -12.16 -1.35 -7.06
N THR A 147 -11.73 -1.92 -5.93
CA THR A 147 -12.34 -3.15 -5.39
C THR A 147 -13.81 -2.96 -4.99
N ALA A 148 -14.14 -1.84 -4.33
CA ALA A 148 -15.52 -1.53 -3.95
C ALA A 148 -16.38 -1.22 -5.18
N ALA A 149 -15.83 -0.52 -6.18
CA ALA A 149 -16.48 -0.23 -7.45
C ALA A 149 -16.80 -1.52 -8.21
N ALA A 150 -15.87 -2.47 -8.26
CA ALA A 150 -16.09 -3.76 -8.90
C ALA A 150 -17.31 -4.49 -8.31
N MET A 151 -17.43 -4.52 -6.98
CA MET A 151 -18.59 -5.11 -6.29
C MET A 151 -19.89 -4.35 -6.57
N VAL A 152 -19.86 -3.01 -6.52
CA VAL A 152 -21.04 -2.17 -6.85
C VAL A 152 -21.49 -2.40 -8.29
N LEU A 153 -20.56 -2.44 -9.24
CA LEU A 153 -20.86 -2.62 -10.67
C LEU A 153 -21.38 -4.03 -10.97
N ALA A 154 -20.79 -5.05 -10.36
CA ALA A 154 -21.26 -6.43 -10.46
C ALA A 154 -22.68 -6.59 -9.89
N ASP A 155 -22.96 -5.98 -8.73
CA ASP A 155 -24.29 -5.94 -8.11
C ASP A 155 -25.32 -5.22 -9.02
N ARG A 156 -24.87 -4.22 -9.80
CA ARG A 156 -25.67 -3.52 -10.82
C ARG A 156 -25.71 -4.24 -12.18
N ARG A 157 -25.16 -5.45 -12.31
CA ARG A 157 -25.05 -6.22 -13.56
C ARG A 157 -24.26 -5.52 -14.68
N ARG A 158 -23.40 -4.56 -14.34
CA ARG A 158 -22.48 -3.89 -15.26
C ARG A 158 -21.16 -4.65 -15.36
N TYR A 159 -21.20 -5.87 -15.89
CA TYR A 159 -20.10 -6.83 -15.78
C TYR A 159 -18.79 -6.40 -16.46
N ALA A 160 -18.83 -5.82 -17.65
CA ALA A 160 -17.62 -5.33 -18.32
C ALA A 160 -16.92 -4.24 -17.50
N TRP A 161 -17.70 -3.27 -16.99
CA TRP A 161 -17.18 -2.23 -16.10
C TRP A 161 -16.69 -2.77 -14.76
N ALA A 162 -17.34 -3.80 -14.21
CA ALA A 162 -16.85 -4.48 -13.01
C ALA A 162 -15.48 -5.13 -13.28
N GLY A 163 -15.31 -5.75 -14.45
CA GLY A 163 -14.03 -6.29 -14.91
C GLY A 163 -12.95 -5.22 -15.03
N ILE A 164 -13.28 -4.04 -15.60
CA ILE A 164 -12.35 -2.91 -15.68
C ILE A 164 -11.93 -2.44 -14.27
N ALA A 165 -12.87 -2.35 -13.34
CA ALA A 165 -12.56 -1.98 -11.96
C ALA A 165 -11.66 -3.02 -11.26
N VAL A 166 -11.84 -4.32 -11.53
CA VAL A 166 -10.91 -5.38 -11.09
C VAL A 166 -9.51 -5.13 -11.66
N ALA A 167 -9.40 -4.82 -12.96
CA ALA A 167 -8.11 -4.56 -13.60
C ALA A 167 -7.43 -3.33 -13.00
N VAL A 168 -8.17 -2.24 -12.75
CA VAL A 168 -7.62 -1.05 -12.09
C VAL A 168 -7.12 -1.41 -10.69
N ALA A 169 -7.87 -2.18 -9.90
CA ALA A 169 -7.40 -2.64 -8.60
C ALA A 169 -6.09 -3.45 -8.70
N ALA A 170 -6.02 -4.39 -9.67
CA ALA A 170 -4.85 -5.23 -9.92
C ALA A 170 -3.64 -4.45 -10.46
N LEU A 171 -3.88 -3.44 -11.31
CA LEU A 171 -2.87 -2.55 -11.89
C LEU A 171 -2.45 -1.42 -10.95
N THR A 172 -3.15 -1.23 -9.83
CA THR A 172 -2.65 -0.49 -8.66
C THR A 172 -1.83 -1.42 -7.78
N LYS A 173 -2.38 -2.58 -7.39
CA LYS A 173 -1.68 -3.59 -6.60
C LYS A 173 -2.20 -4.98 -6.96
N GLN A 174 -1.31 -5.94 -7.20
CA GLN A 174 -1.70 -7.29 -7.65
C GLN A 174 -2.73 -7.95 -6.72
N SER A 175 -2.59 -7.76 -5.40
CA SER A 175 -3.52 -8.30 -4.41
C SER A 175 -4.94 -7.75 -4.54
N GLY A 176 -5.12 -6.54 -5.09
CA GLY A 176 -6.42 -5.96 -5.41
C GLY A 176 -7.21 -6.77 -6.43
N GLY A 177 -6.53 -7.52 -7.30
CA GLY A 177 -7.15 -8.44 -8.26
C GLY A 177 -7.94 -9.58 -7.61
N ALA A 178 -7.73 -9.86 -6.31
CA ALA A 178 -8.47 -10.89 -5.57
C ALA A 178 -10.01 -10.65 -5.58
N VAL A 179 -10.45 -9.40 -5.75
CA VAL A 179 -11.87 -9.06 -5.89
C VAL A 179 -12.52 -9.66 -7.16
N LEU A 180 -11.73 -10.17 -8.11
CA LEU A 180 -12.24 -10.91 -9.26
C LEU A 180 -13.12 -12.10 -8.84
N LEU A 181 -12.75 -12.82 -7.78
CA LEU A 181 -13.46 -14.01 -7.33
C LEU A 181 -14.94 -13.75 -6.96
N PRO A 182 -15.26 -12.85 -6.01
CA PRO A 182 -16.66 -12.55 -5.69
C PRO A 182 -17.40 -11.89 -6.86
N VAL A 183 -16.71 -11.12 -7.72
CA VAL A 183 -17.31 -10.49 -8.90
C VAL A 183 -17.72 -11.53 -9.94
N LEU A 184 -16.86 -12.51 -10.24
CA LEU A 184 -17.19 -13.63 -11.13
C LEU A 184 -18.32 -14.47 -10.57
N TRP A 185 -18.30 -14.75 -9.27
CA TRP A 185 -19.39 -15.48 -8.61
C TRP A 185 -20.73 -14.74 -8.75
N LEU A 186 -20.75 -13.43 -8.50
CA LEU A 186 -21.95 -12.60 -8.67
C LEU A 186 -22.44 -12.59 -10.11
N ALA A 187 -21.53 -12.45 -11.08
CA ALA A 187 -21.86 -12.41 -12.50
C ALA A 187 -22.41 -13.76 -12.99
N TRP A 188 -21.78 -14.85 -12.60
CA TRP A 188 -22.23 -16.21 -12.90
C TRP A 188 -23.60 -16.49 -12.30
N ARG A 189 -23.79 -16.18 -11.02
CA ARG A 189 -25.05 -16.46 -10.31
C ARG A 189 -26.23 -15.66 -10.85
N GLN A 190 -25.99 -14.48 -11.43
CA GLN A 190 -27.05 -13.59 -11.92
C GLN A 190 -27.25 -13.65 -13.44
N SER A 191 -26.26 -14.09 -14.23
CA SER A 191 -26.30 -14.05 -15.69
C SER A 191 -25.49 -15.17 -16.37
N GLY A 192 -25.15 -16.22 -15.63
CA GLY A 192 -24.45 -17.41 -16.13
C GLY A 192 -23.10 -17.09 -16.79
N ARG A 193 -22.75 -17.92 -17.78
CA ARG A 193 -21.48 -17.82 -18.52
C ARG A 193 -21.29 -16.47 -19.21
N GLN A 194 -22.35 -15.86 -19.72
CA GLN A 194 -22.25 -14.56 -20.41
C GLN A 194 -21.80 -13.43 -19.47
N GLY A 195 -22.32 -13.42 -18.23
CA GLY A 195 -21.87 -12.47 -17.21
C GLY A 195 -20.39 -12.64 -16.90
N ALA A 196 -19.95 -13.88 -16.67
CA ALA A 196 -18.55 -14.20 -16.38
C ALA A 196 -17.61 -13.80 -17.52
N VAL A 197 -17.96 -14.09 -18.78
CA VAL A 197 -17.16 -13.70 -19.96
C VAL A 197 -17.01 -12.18 -20.03
N ARG A 198 -18.07 -11.40 -19.78
CA ARG A 198 -17.99 -9.94 -19.78
C ARG A 198 -17.08 -9.39 -18.68
N VAL A 199 -17.10 -9.99 -17.48
CA VAL A 199 -16.14 -9.64 -16.42
C VAL A 199 -14.71 -9.94 -16.88
N LEU A 200 -14.44 -11.15 -17.36
CA LEU A 200 -13.11 -11.56 -17.79
C LEU A 200 -12.58 -10.68 -18.93
N ALA A 201 -13.41 -10.38 -19.93
CA ALA A 201 -13.06 -9.47 -21.02
C ALA A 201 -12.77 -8.06 -20.50
N GLY A 202 -13.61 -7.54 -19.60
CA GLY A 202 -13.39 -6.25 -18.94
C GLY A 202 -12.13 -6.20 -18.09
N THR A 203 -11.72 -7.32 -17.47
CA THR A 203 -10.48 -7.41 -16.70
C THR A 203 -9.25 -7.54 -17.59
N ALA A 204 -9.34 -8.34 -18.66
CA ALA A 204 -8.23 -8.56 -19.57
C ALA A 204 -7.90 -7.30 -20.39
N ALA A 205 -8.90 -6.56 -20.87
CA ALA A 205 -8.69 -5.44 -21.79
C ALA A 205 -7.71 -4.37 -21.24
N PRO A 206 -7.86 -3.82 -20.02
CA PRO A 206 -6.89 -2.85 -19.50
C PRO A 206 -5.49 -3.42 -19.31
N VAL A 207 -5.37 -4.69 -18.89
CA VAL A 207 -4.05 -5.34 -18.72
C VAL A 207 -3.34 -5.51 -20.06
N VAL A 208 -4.07 -5.95 -21.10
CA VAL A 208 -3.55 -6.10 -22.46
C VAL A 208 -3.15 -4.76 -23.08
N LEU A 209 -3.84 -3.67 -22.72
CA LEU A 209 -3.49 -2.32 -23.17
C LEU A 209 -2.27 -1.75 -22.44
N VAL A 210 -2.12 -2.04 -21.14
CA VAL A 210 -1.06 -1.46 -20.30
C VAL A 210 0.26 -2.22 -20.42
N ALA A 211 0.24 -3.56 -20.48
CA ALA A 211 1.47 -4.36 -20.48
C ALA A 211 2.44 -4.03 -21.64
N PRO A 212 1.99 -3.79 -22.89
CA PRO A 212 2.87 -3.42 -24.00
C PRO A 212 3.64 -2.11 -23.78
N LEU A 213 3.08 -1.14 -23.05
CA LEU A 213 3.73 0.15 -22.76
C LEU A 213 5.05 -0.01 -22.00
N PHE A 214 5.23 -1.13 -21.31
CA PHE A 214 6.43 -1.43 -20.52
C PHE A 214 7.30 -2.54 -21.12
N GLY A 215 6.88 -3.09 -22.27
CA GLY A 215 7.35 -4.37 -22.80
C GLY A 215 6.73 -5.54 -22.03
N VAL A 216 5.94 -6.37 -22.72
CA VAL A 216 5.13 -7.43 -22.10
C VAL A 216 5.95 -8.37 -21.20
N GLY A 217 7.11 -8.84 -21.69
CA GLY A 217 7.98 -9.73 -20.90
C GLY A 217 8.53 -9.06 -19.62
N ARG A 218 8.89 -7.77 -19.71
CA ARG A 218 9.39 -6.98 -18.59
C ARG A 218 8.29 -6.67 -17.57
N PHE A 219 7.10 -6.31 -18.05
CA PHE A 219 5.92 -6.12 -17.23
C PHE A 219 5.58 -7.40 -16.45
N LEU A 220 5.51 -8.54 -17.16
CA LEU A 220 5.24 -9.84 -16.53
C LEU A 220 6.35 -10.22 -15.54
N PHE A 221 7.61 -9.94 -15.86
CA PHE A 221 8.72 -10.15 -14.94
C PHE A 221 8.54 -9.38 -13.65
N TRP A 222 8.40 -8.05 -13.71
CA TRP A 222 8.34 -7.26 -12.48
C TRP A 222 7.04 -7.44 -11.71
N VAL A 223 5.90 -7.51 -12.41
CA VAL A 223 4.58 -7.51 -11.78
C VAL A 223 4.12 -8.91 -11.36
N VAL A 224 4.55 -9.97 -12.08
CA VAL A 224 4.01 -11.33 -11.90
C VAL A 224 5.08 -12.33 -11.44
N THR A 225 6.15 -12.53 -12.22
CA THR A 225 7.04 -13.71 -12.06
C THR A 225 8.30 -13.45 -11.23
N GLY A 226 8.84 -12.24 -11.26
CA GLY A 226 10.03 -11.79 -10.52
C GLY A 226 9.82 -11.70 -9.01
N SER A 227 8.59 -11.96 -8.54
CA SER A 227 8.26 -12.16 -7.13
C SER A 227 8.30 -13.63 -6.68
N GLY A 228 8.72 -14.58 -7.53
CA GLY A 228 8.72 -16.02 -7.20
C GLY A 228 9.49 -16.37 -5.92
N GLY A 229 10.65 -15.76 -5.70
CA GLY A 229 11.40 -15.91 -4.44
C GLY A 229 10.67 -15.32 -3.23
N TYR A 230 9.68 -14.44 -3.41
CA TYR A 230 8.92 -13.75 -2.36
C TYR A 230 7.95 -14.66 -1.60
N LEU A 231 7.62 -15.83 -2.17
CA LEU A 231 6.71 -16.83 -1.62
C LEU A 231 7.37 -17.85 -0.66
N SER A 232 8.70 -17.84 -0.52
CA SER A 232 9.40 -18.81 0.32
C SER A 232 9.23 -18.53 1.82
N LEU A 233 8.68 -19.50 2.55
CA LEU A 233 8.50 -19.49 4.00
C LEU A 233 9.73 -19.98 4.79
N GLU A 234 10.79 -20.39 4.11
CA GLU A 234 11.92 -21.09 4.72
C GLU A 234 12.63 -20.25 5.81
N GLY A 235 12.33 -20.54 7.07
CA GLY A 235 13.04 -20.02 8.25
C GLY A 235 12.49 -18.70 8.79
N GLY A 236 11.39 -18.20 8.20
CA GLY A 236 10.70 -16.99 8.64
C GLY A 236 9.27 -17.22 9.15
N TRP A 237 8.80 -18.47 9.17
CA TRP A 237 7.40 -18.81 9.43
C TRP A 237 6.89 -18.32 10.79
N LEU A 238 7.69 -18.42 11.86
CA LEU A 238 7.28 -17.97 13.20
C LEU A 238 7.04 -16.45 13.22
N ARG A 239 7.94 -15.67 12.60
CA ARG A 239 7.75 -14.21 12.46
C ARG A 239 6.53 -13.89 11.60
N ALA A 240 6.31 -14.64 10.53
CA ALA A 240 5.15 -14.48 9.67
C ALA A 240 3.83 -14.76 10.42
N VAL A 241 3.75 -15.87 11.16
CA VAL A 241 2.59 -16.24 11.99
C VAL A 241 2.36 -15.24 13.12
N ALA A 242 3.42 -14.83 13.83
CA ALA A 242 3.29 -13.81 14.88
C ALA A 242 2.77 -12.49 14.32
N ARG A 243 3.33 -12.03 13.20
CA ARG A 243 2.88 -10.80 12.54
C ARG A 243 1.45 -10.91 12.00
N ALA A 244 1.07 -12.07 11.45
CA ALA A 244 -0.30 -12.35 11.06
C ALA A 244 -1.24 -12.25 12.26
N GLY A 245 -0.94 -12.97 13.34
CA GLY A 245 -1.75 -12.99 14.56
C GLY A 245 -1.92 -11.60 15.18
N VAL A 246 -0.82 -10.82 15.28
CA VAL A 246 -0.86 -9.45 15.80
C VAL A 246 -1.75 -8.56 14.93
N ASN A 247 -1.55 -8.53 13.61
CA ASN A 247 -2.33 -7.65 12.74
C ASN A 247 -3.79 -8.08 12.59
N PHE A 248 -4.09 -9.39 12.56
CA PHE A 248 -5.48 -9.88 12.67
C PHE A 248 -6.10 -9.45 14.00
N GLY A 249 -5.37 -9.58 15.10
CA GLY A 249 -5.80 -9.15 16.42
C GLY A 249 -6.12 -7.65 16.47
N ILE A 250 -5.27 -6.81 15.87
CA ILE A 250 -5.50 -5.36 15.78
C ILE A 250 -6.78 -5.06 14.98
N VAL A 251 -6.97 -5.66 13.81
CA VAL A 251 -8.19 -5.45 12.99
C VAL A 251 -9.44 -5.90 13.72
N VAL A 252 -9.40 -7.09 14.36
CA VAL A 252 -10.52 -7.63 15.12
C VAL A 252 -10.81 -6.74 16.33
N ALA A 253 -9.79 -6.26 17.04
CA ALA A 253 -9.97 -5.34 18.16
C ALA A 253 -10.58 -4.02 17.66
N ALA A 254 -9.98 -3.34 16.69
CA ALA A 254 -10.47 -2.07 16.16
C ALA A 254 -11.93 -2.16 15.64
N GLY A 255 -12.31 -3.32 15.09
CA GLY A 255 -13.64 -3.58 14.52
C GLY A 255 -14.52 -4.53 15.33
N LEU A 256 -14.28 -4.76 16.62
CA LEU A 256 -14.86 -5.90 17.36
C LEU A 256 -16.39 -6.05 17.21
N PRO A 257 -17.21 -4.99 17.37
CA PRO A 257 -18.65 -5.13 17.21
C PRO A 257 -19.08 -5.37 15.76
N VAL A 258 -18.31 -4.90 14.78
CA VAL A 258 -18.55 -5.16 13.34
C VAL A 258 -18.29 -6.63 13.05
N VAL A 259 -17.18 -7.18 13.54
CA VAL A 259 -16.83 -8.60 13.41
C VAL A 259 -17.87 -9.47 14.14
N TRP A 260 -18.27 -9.09 15.36
CA TRP A 260 -19.29 -9.80 16.12
C TRP A 260 -20.66 -9.79 15.42
N ALA A 261 -21.07 -8.64 14.89
CA ALA A 261 -22.32 -8.53 14.14
C ALA A 261 -22.27 -9.36 12.84
N ALA A 262 -21.14 -9.37 12.13
CA ALA A 262 -20.93 -10.21 10.95
C ALA A 262 -21.09 -11.69 11.29
N TRP A 263 -20.52 -12.14 12.40
CA TRP A 263 -20.61 -13.51 12.87
C TRP A 263 -22.04 -13.89 13.31
N ARG A 264 -22.65 -13.11 14.21
CA ARG A 264 -23.99 -13.36 14.75
C ARG A 264 -25.08 -13.27 13.69
N GLY A 265 -24.94 -12.35 12.74
CA GLY A 265 -25.89 -12.11 11.66
C GLY A 265 -25.56 -12.84 10.35
N ARG A 266 -24.61 -13.79 10.38
CA ARG A 266 -24.12 -14.48 9.18
C ARG A 266 -25.26 -15.19 8.44
N ARG A 267 -25.36 -14.93 7.14
CA ARG A 267 -26.18 -15.72 6.21
C ARG A 267 -25.32 -16.17 5.04
N PRO A 268 -24.48 -17.22 5.20
CA PRO A 268 -23.45 -17.57 4.23
C PRO A 268 -23.96 -17.75 2.79
N ARG A 269 -25.16 -18.30 2.61
CA ARG A 269 -25.77 -18.46 1.27
C ARG A 269 -26.31 -17.15 0.68
N ALA A 270 -26.82 -16.25 1.53
CA ALA A 270 -27.41 -14.99 1.07
C ALA A 270 -26.34 -13.93 0.78
N ASP A 271 -25.25 -13.94 1.55
CA ASP A 271 -24.12 -13.01 1.43
C ASP A 271 -22.85 -13.72 0.91
N ALA A 272 -23.01 -14.77 0.10
CA ALA A 272 -21.89 -15.59 -0.35
C ALA A 272 -20.83 -14.77 -1.10
N ASP A 273 -21.23 -13.75 -1.85
CA ASP A 273 -20.32 -12.80 -2.50
C ASP A 273 -19.48 -12.01 -1.50
N LEU A 274 -20.05 -11.58 -0.37
CA LEU A 274 -19.32 -10.85 0.65
C LEU A 274 -18.36 -11.75 1.43
N TRP A 275 -18.75 -13.00 1.70
CA TRP A 275 -17.86 -14.01 2.29
C TRP A 275 -16.74 -14.42 1.35
N LEU A 276 -17.03 -14.59 0.05
CA LEU A 276 -16.02 -14.82 -0.98
C LEU A 276 -15.08 -13.63 -1.12
N TRP A 277 -15.60 -12.41 -1.02
CA TRP A 277 -14.76 -11.20 -1.01
C TRP A 277 -13.84 -11.18 0.20
N LEU A 278 -14.35 -11.46 1.41
CA LEU A 278 -13.53 -11.57 2.60
C LEU A 278 -12.46 -12.67 2.46
N ALA A 279 -12.86 -13.86 2.03
CA ALA A 279 -11.94 -14.99 1.86
C ALA A 279 -10.85 -14.69 0.83
N ALA A 280 -11.22 -14.12 -0.33
CA ALA A 280 -10.26 -13.71 -1.36
C ALA A 280 -9.29 -12.65 -0.82
N SER A 281 -9.78 -11.67 -0.06
CA SER A 281 -8.92 -10.67 0.58
C SER A 281 -7.97 -11.29 1.63
N VAL A 282 -8.43 -12.23 2.44
CA VAL A 282 -7.58 -12.96 3.40
C VAL A 282 -6.49 -13.76 2.68
N LEU A 283 -6.84 -14.46 1.61
CA LEU A 283 -5.86 -15.17 0.77
C LEU A 283 -4.85 -14.20 0.14
N ALA A 284 -5.30 -13.03 -0.31
CA ALA A 284 -4.42 -12.02 -0.90
C ALA A 284 -3.43 -11.43 0.13
N VAL A 285 -3.87 -11.22 1.37
CA VAL A 285 -3.00 -10.82 2.50
C VAL A 285 -1.97 -11.91 2.80
N GLY A 286 -2.38 -13.18 2.74
CA GLY A 286 -1.53 -14.34 2.99
C GLY A 286 -0.56 -14.69 1.86
N ALA A 287 -0.86 -14.34 0.61
CA ALA A 287 -0.13 -14.79 -0.57
C ALA A 287 1.38 -14.47 -0.52
N GLY A 288 1.78 -13.33 0.04
CA GLY A 288 3.20 -12.97 0.19
C GLY A 288 3.83 -13.36 1.52
N THR A 289 3.08 -14.00 2.42
CA THR A 289 3.51 -14.45 3.77
C THR A 289 4.20 -13.40 4.65
N ARG A 290 4.04 -12.10 4.32
CA ARG A 290 4.67 -10.99 5.05
C ARG A 290 3.75 -10.31 6.03
N PHE A 291 2.43 -10.41 5.88
CA PHE A 291 1.44 -9.89 6.84
C PHE A 291 1.74 -8.48 7.36
N PHE A 292 2.22 -7.56 6.52
CA PHE A 292 2.38 -6.16 6.92
C PHE A 292 1.01 -5.56 7.27
N GLY A 293 0.97 -4.66 8.24
CA GLY A 293 -0.31 -4.15 8.76
C GLY A 293 -1.16 -3.52 7.68
N HIS A 294 -0.56 -2.75 6.76
CA HIS A 294 -1.29 -2.11 5.67
C HIS A 294 -1.96 -3.11 4.71
N TYR A 295 -1.50 -4.36 4.61
CA TYR A 295 -2.18 -5.39 3.80
C TYR A 295 -3.61 -5.65 4.29
N PHE A 296 -3.85 -5.49 5.59
CA PHE A 296 -5.15 -5.75 6.21
C PHE A 296 -6.20 -4.70 5.87
N LEU A 297 -5.83 -3.54 5.31
CA LEU A 297 -6.78 -2.57 4.75
C LEU A 297 -7.72 -3.23 3.71
N GLN A 298 -7.22 -4.24 2.99
CA GLN A 298 -8.00 -5.00 2.01
C GLN A 298 -9.14 -5.83 2.63
N LEU A 299 -9.08 -6.15 3.93
CA LEU A 299 -10.13 -6.87 4.65
C LEU A 299 -11.30 -5.96 5.03
N LEU A 300 -11.05 -4.65 5.16
CA LEU A 300 -12.01 -3.73 5.76
C LEU A 300 -13.30 -3.59 4.94
N PRO A 301 -13.28 -3.41 3.60
CA PRO A 301 -14.51 -3.30 2.83
C PRO A 301 -15.48 -4.50 2.99
N PRO A 302 -15.06 -5.77 2.82
CA PRO A 302 -15.96 -6.90 3.04
C PRO A 302 -16.35 -7.09 4.51
N LEU A 303 -15.44 -6.88 5.47
CA LEU A 303 -15.78 -6.98 6.90
C LEU A 303 -16.85 -5.95 7.31
N THR A 304 -16.71 -4.70 6.86
CA THR A 304 -17.70 -3.66 7.12
C THR A 304 -19.05 -4.01 6.51
N MET A 305 -19.08 -4.51 5.27
CA MET A 305 -20.31 -4.93 4.61
C MET A 305 -21.01 -6.08 5.35
N LEU A 306 -20.26 -7.11 5.76
CA LEU A 306 -20.79 -8.23 6.54
C LEU A 306 -21.30 -7.77 7.92
N GLY A 307 -20.56 -6.91 8.60
CA GLY A 307 -20.96 -6.39 9.92
C GLY A 307 -22.21 -5.53 9.84
N VAL A 308 -22.32 -4.67 8.83
CA VAL A 308 -23.53 -3.87 8.59
C VAL A 308 -24.72 -4.73 8.22
N ALA A 309 -24.52 -5.79 7.41
CA ALA A 309 -25.58 -6.76 7.13
C ALA A 309 -26.08 -7.41 8.43
N GLY A 310 -25.18 -7.76 9.35
CA GLY A 310 -25.52 -8.27 10.67
C GLY A 310 -26.30 -7.27 11.53
N ILE A 311 -25.84 -6.02 11.61
CA ILE A 311 -26.53 -4.93 12.34
C ILE A 311 -27.94 -4.71 11.77
N ALA A 312 -28.08 -4.67 10.44
CA ALA A 312 -29.37 -4.49 9.78
C ALA A 312 -30.35 -5.64 10.06
N ARG A 313 -29.84 -6.84 10.36
CA ARG A 313 -30.62 -8.02 10.77
C ARG A 313 -30.89 -8.08 12.28
N GLY A 314 -30.50 -7.05 13.03
CA GLY A 314 -30.70 -7.01 14.48
C GLY A 314 -29.68 -7.82 15.29
N ALA A 315 -28.59 -8.29 14.68
CA ALA A 315 -27.55 -9.04 15.39
C ALA A 315 -26.91 -8.18 16.48
N LEU A 316 -26.73 -6.87 16.22
CA LEU A 316 -26.18 -5.89 17.16
C LEU A 316 -26.97 -4.58 17.10
N ARG A 317 -27.11 -3.91 18.25
CA ARG A 317 -27.64 -2.54 18.29
C ARG A 317 -26.66 -1.57 17.64
N TRP A 318 -27.14 -0.78 16.66
CA TRP A 318 -26.29 0.19 15.95
C TRP A 318 -25.57 1.17 16.88
N ARG A 319 -26.19 1.55 18.01
CA ARG A 319 -25.58 2.43 19.02
C ARG A 319 -24.30 1.84 19.60
N THR A 320 -24.30 0.54 19.89
CA THR A 320 -23.12 -0.17 20.41
C THR A 320 -21.99 -0.15 19.39
N ALA A 321 -22.30 -0.42 18.12
CA ALA A 321 -21.31 -0.33 17.04
C ALA A 321 -20.76 1.09 16.89
N ALA A 322 -21.63 2.11 16.93
CA ALA A 322 -21.23 3.50 16.77
C ALA A 322 -20.37 4.02 17.93
N VAL A 323 -20.72 3.73 19.19
CA VAL A 323 -19.94 4.13 20.37
C VAL A 323 -18.57 3.48 20.36
N TYR A 324 -18.51 2.18 20.09
CA TYR A 324 -17.23 1.48 20.01
C TYR A 324 -16.36 2.01 18.87
N ALA A 325 -16.95 2.24 17.69
CA ALA A 325 -16.24 2.83 16.57
C ALA A 325 -15.68 4.20 16.94
N ALA A 326 -16.47 5.07 17.60
CA ALA A 326 -15.96 6.36 18.07
C ALA A 326 -14.80 6.21 19.06
N LEU A 327 -14.90 5.31 20.05
CA LEU A 327 -13.82 5.05 21.00
C LEU A 327 -12.55 4.53 20.31
N SER A 328 -12.70 3.55 19.42
CA SER A 328 -11.60 3.01 18.63
C SER A 328 -10.96 4.11 17.77
N ALA A 329 -11.76 4.91 17.08
CA ALA A 329 -11.28 6.03 16.27
C ALA A 329 -10.45 7.00 17.11
N THR A 330 -10.93 7.36 18.31
CA THR A 330 -10.21 8.25 19.23
C THR A 330 -8.87 7.64 19.63
N VAL A 331 -8.83 6.36 20.02
CA VAL A 331 -7.59 5.69 20.42
C VAL A 331 -6.57 5.65 19.28
N PHE A 332 -6.98 5.21 18.08
CA PHE A 332 -6.06 5.10 16.94
C PHE A 332 -5.61 6.46 16.41
N THR A 333 -6.50 7.46 16.37
CA THR A 333 -6.14 8.83 15.99
C THR A 333 -5.16 9.42 17.00
N TRP A 334 -5.41 9.26 18.30
CA TRP A 334 -4.50 9.76 19.34
C TRP A 334 -3.15 9.05 19.28
N MET A 335 -3.14 7.73 19.10
CA MET A 335 -1.91 6.95 18.88
C MET A 335 -1.12 7.46 17.66
N ALA A 336 -1.79 7.82 16.56
CA ALA A 336 -1.13 8.40 15.40
C ALA A 336 -0.52 9.78 15.68
N LEU A 337 -1.22 10.64 16.43
CA LEU A 337 -0.74 11.97 16.80
C LEU A 337 0.56 11.90 17.63
N ILE A 338 0.66 10.94 18.53
CA ILE A 338 1.83 10.76 19.41
C ILE A 338 2.87 9.76 18.86
N TRP A 339 2.68 9.25 17.64
CA TRP A 339 3.56 8.21 17.11
C TRP A 339 4.99 8.73 16.88
N PRO A 340 6.04 8.00 17.34
CA PRO A 340 7.43 8.47 17.28
C PRO A 340 7.88 8.88 15.88
N GLN A 341 8.70 9.93 15.80
CA GLN A 341 9.25 10.49 14.56
C GLN A 341 10.78 10.46 14.47
N ALA A 342 11.47 10.05 15.55
CA ALA A 342 12.93 10.12 15.67
C ALA A 342 13.69 9.54 14.46
N ARG A 343 13.24 8.41 13.89
CA ARG A 343 13.89 7.83 12.70
C ARG A 343 13.74 8.73 11.47
N LEU A 344 12.57 9.32 11.25
CA LEU A 344 12.32 10.21 10.12
C LEU A 344 13.13 11.51 10.28
N GLU A 345 13.11 12.09 11.48
CA GLU A 345 13.89 13.30 11.82
C GLU A 345 15.39 13.06 11.62
N HIS A 346 15.89 11.88 12.00
CA HIS A 346 17.27 11.48 11.78
C HIS A 346 17.61 11.41 10.29
N ILE A 347 16.77 10.77 9.46
CA ILE A 347 16.97 10.72 8.00
C ILE A 347 16.98 12.12 7.39
N GLN A 348 16.07 13.00 7.84
CA GLN A 348 16.02 14.39 7.37
C GLN A 348 17.28 15.17 7.75
N SER A 349 17.80 14.95 8.96
CA SER A 349 19.05 15.55 9.41
C SER A 349 20.24 15.12 8.53
N VAL A 350 20.40 13.82 8.31
CA VAL A 350 21.47 13.28 7.44
C VAL A 350 21.29 13.78 5.99
N ALA A 351 20.06 13.79 5.47
CA ALA A 351 19.75 14.29 4.13
C ALA A 351 20.12 15.78 3.97
N LYS A 352 19.93 16.60 5.02
CA LYS A 352 20.35 18.01 5.03
C LYS A 352 21.87 18.14 4.92
N THR A 353 22.63 17.31 5.65
CA THR A 353 24.09 17.27 5.56
C THR A 353 24.53 16.84 4.15
N VAL A 354 23.95 15.76 3.61
CA VAL A 354 24.22 15.28 2.25
C VAL A 354 23.98 16.37 1.22
N ARG A 355 22.85 17.09 1.31
CA ARG A 355 22.52 18.20 0.42
C ARG A 355 23.52 19.36 0.50
N ALA A 356 24.04 19.66 1.69
CA ALA A 356 25.04 20.71 1.89
C ALA A 356 26.43 20.31 1.34
N GLU A 357 26.74 19.02 1.35
CA GLU A 357 28.05 18.47 0.98
C GLU A 357 28.18 18.00 -0.47
N THR A 358 27.10 18.10 -1.26
CA THR A 358 27.03 17.65 -2.65
C THR A 358 26.35 18.69 -3.53
N ARG A 359 26.67 18.72 -4.82
CA ARG A 359 26.07 19.63 -5.81
C ARG A 359 24.74 19.07 -6.34
N PRO A 360 23.82 19.94 -6.80
CA PRO A 360 22.65 19.49 -7.56
C PRO A 360 23.07 18.60 -8.74
N GLY A 361 22.41 17.45 -8.91
CA GLY A 361 22.72 16.49 -9.98
C GLY A 361 23.82 15.47 -9.63
N GLU A 362 24.57 15.64 -8.53
CA GLU A 362 25.48 14.59 -8.07
C GLU A 362 24.70 13.39 -7.55
N HIS A 363 25.09 12.20 -8.03
CA HIS A 363 24.38 10.96 -7.71
C HIS A 363 24.73 10.47 -6.31
N LEU A 364 23.71 9.94 -5.64
CA LEU A 364 23.80 9.31 -4.34
C LEU A 364 23.53 7.81 -4.49
N LEU A 365 24.24 6.96 -3.76
CA LEU A 365 23.82 5.57 -3.54
C LEU A 365 23.39 5.39 -2.08
N VAL A 366 22.17 4.91 -1.87
CA VAL A 366 21.68 4.51 -0.54
C VAL A 366 21.60 2.99 -0.49
N TRP A 367 22.52 2.40 0.27
CA TRP A 367 22.50 0.97 0.58
C TRP A 367 21.62 0.74 1.80
N GLY A 368 20.34 0.43 1.56
CA GLY A 368 19.36 0.36 2.64
C GLY A 368 17.98 -0.10 2.19
N MET A 369 17.01 0.02 3.08
CA MET A 369 15.58 -0.19 2.81
C MET A 369 14.76 1.10 2.89
N ASN A 370 15.42 2.26 2.97
CA ASN A 370 14.76 3.55 3.13
C ASN A 370 15.20 4.56 2.06
N PRO A 371 14.52 4.60 0.91
CA PRO A 371 14.86 5.51 -0.17
C PRO A 371 14.45 6.97 0.10
N ALA A 372 13.79 7.27 1.23
CA ALA A 372 13.38 8.64 1.57
C ALA A 372 14.56 9.63 1.61
N MET A 373 15.78 9.13 1.81
CA MET A 373 17.02 9.92 1.75
C MET A 373 17.19 10.65 0.40
N TYR A 374 16.86 10.00 -0.73
CA TYR A 374 16.92 10.62 -2.06
C TYR A 374 15.95 11.80 -2.17
N TYR A 375 14.75 11.62 -1.64
CA TYR A 375 13.72 12.64 -1.63
C TYR A 375 14.17 13.88 -0.82
N PHE A 376 14.61 13.67 0.42
CA PHE A 376 14.98 14.78 1.32
C PHE A 376 16.30 15.47 0.96
N SER A 377 17.26 14.73 0.40
CA SER A 377 18.54 15.32 -0.03
C SER A 377 18.46 16.00 -1.39
N GLU A 378 17.38 15.73 -2.15
CA GLU A 378 17.23 16.16 -3.55
C GLU A 378 18.42 15.73 -4.41
N ARG A 379 18.88 14.49 -4.22
CA ARG A 379 19.95 13.88 -5.02
C ARG A 379 19.44 12.70 -5.83
N PRO A 380 19.78 12.61 -7.13
CA PRO A 380 19.34 11.50 -7.96
C PRO A 380 19.96 10.18 -7.48
N PRO A 381 19.19 9.07 -7.48
CA PRO A 381 19.74 7.75 -7.23
C PRO A 381 20.78 7.36 -8.28
N ALA A 382 21.91 6.79 -7.84
CA ALA A 382 22.99 6.34 -8.70
C ALA A 382 22.63 5.11 -9.55
N THR A 383 21.61 4.36 -9.15
CA THR A 383 21.19 3.13 -9.82
C THR A 383 19.68 3.03 -9.89
N ARG A 384 19.18 2.18 -10.79
CA ARG A 384 17.75 1.88 -10.90
C ARG A 384 17.16 1.20 -9.65
N PHE A 385 18.01 0.69 -8.76
CA PHE A 385 17.61 -0.01 -7.54
C PHE A 385 17.58 0.95 -6.36
N LEU A 386 16.37 1.34 -5.93
CA LEU A 386 16.19 2.27 -4.80
C LEU A 386 16.48 1.64 -3.42
N THR A 387 16.58 0.32 -3.35
CA THR A 387 16.86 -0.42 -2.11
C THR A 387 17.79 -1.60 -2.37
N ALA A 388 18.52 -2.02 -1.33
CA ALA A 388 19.37 -3.21 -1.38
C ALA A 388 18.55 -4.52 -1.52
N GLY A 389 17.23 -4.48 -1.35
CA GLY A 389 16.37 -5.67 -1.34
C GLY A 389 16.35 -6.44 -2.66
N PHE A 390 16.53 -5.78 -3.80
CA PHE A 390 16.64 -6.45 -5.11
C PHE A 390 17.99 -7.14 -5.34
N LEU A 391 19.04 -6.62 -4.69
CA LEU A 391 20.42 -7.10 -4.80
C LEU A 391 20.75 -8.20 -3.79
N THR A 392 19.95 -8.31 -2.73
CA THR A 392 20.25 -9.21 -1.60
C THR A 392 19.10 -10.11 -1.24
N ASN A 393 17.95 -9.97 -1.91
CA ASN A 393 16.67 -10.56 -1.52
C ASN A 393 16.12 -10.06 -0.17
N PHE A 394 16.76 -9.10 0.52
CA PHE A 394 16.26 -8.54 1.78
C PHE A 394 15.01 -7.69 1.55
N SER A 395 13.88 -8.35 1.37
CA SER A 395 12.58 -7.72 1.17
C SER A 395 11.59 -8.34 2.14
N GLY A 396 10.84 -7.51 2.86
CA GLY A 396 9.80 -8.00 3.75
C GLY A 396 10.29 -8.55 5.11
N GLY A 397 11.54 -8.32 5.51
CA GLY A 397 12.13 -8.81 6.76
C GLY A 397 12.44 -10.31 6.74
N ARG A 398 13.02 -10.80 5.63
CA ARG A 398 13.44 -12.20 5.48
C ARG A 398 14.37 -12.66 6.61
N PRO A 399 14.36 -13.96 6.94
CA PRO A 399 15.41 -14.52 7.77
C PRO A 399 16.76 -14.38 7.06
N GLU A 400 17.83 -14.25 7.84
CA GLU A 400 19.19 -14.03 7.36
C GLU A 400 19.65 -15.03 6.31
N ARG A 401 19.30 -16.32 6.47
CA ARG A 401 19.61 -17.40 5.52
C ARG A 401 19.01 -17.22 4.11
N GLN A 402 18.03 -16.34 3.95
CA GLN A 402 17.42 -16.01 2.66
C GLN A 402 17.90 -14.65 2.12
N VAL A 403 19.03 -14.16 2.60
CA VAL A 403 19.59 -12.87 2.24
C VAL A 403 21.03 -13.09 1.76
N GLY A 404 21.36 -12.53 0.60
CA GLY A 404 22.69 -12.66 0.01
C GLY A 404 22.67 -12.45 -1.50
N GLU A 405 23.85 -12.38 -2.08
CA GLU A 405 24.05 -12.10 -3.51
C GLU A 405 23.47 -13.18 -4.41
N SER A 406 23.64 -14.45 -4.03
CA SER A 406 23.12 -15.61 -4.77
C SER A 406 21.59 -15.66 -4.84
N LEU A 407 20.91 -14.87 -4.01
CA LEU A 407 19.45 -14.79 -3.93
C LEU A 407 18.92 -13.50 -4.56
N ALA A 408 19.78 -12.66 -5.14
CA ALA A 408 19.40 -11.45 -5.84
C ALA A 408 18.43 -11.73 -6.98
N VAL A 409 17.70 -10.69 -7.41
CA VAL A 409 16.93 -10.76 -8.65
C VAL A 409 17.90 -11.06 -9.81
N PRO A 410 17.57 -12.01 -10.72
CA PRO A 410 18.44 -12.36 -11.83
C PRO A 410 18.89 -11.14 -12.64
N GLY A 411 20.19 -11.02 -12.88
CA GLY A 411 20.80 -9.90 -13.62
C GLY A 411 20.86 -8.56 -12.86
N ALA A 412 20.38 -8.49 -11.61
CA ALA A 412 20.34 -7.23 -10.87
C ALA A 412 21.74 -6.70 -10.54
N TRP A 413 22.68 -7.58 -10.16
CA TRP A 413 24.04 -7.19 -9.85
C TRP A 413 24.82 -6.65 -11.05
N ASP A 414 24.56 -7.16 -12.25
CA ASP A 414 25.23 -6.68 -13.46
C ASP A 414 24.69 -5.32 -13.89
N GLN A 415 23.37 -5.14 -13.84
CA GLN A 415 22.73 -3.84 -14.04
C GLN A 415 23.17 -2.81 -12.99
N PHE A 416 23.34 -3.24 -11.73
CA PHE A 416 23.82 -2.40 -10.65
C PHE A 416 25.26 -1.94 -10.90
N ALA A 417 26.15 -2.84 -11.33
CA ALA A 417 27.52 -2.49 -11.68
C ALA A 417 27.59 -1.54 -12.89
N GLU A 418 26.78 -1.79 -13.93
CA GLU A 418 26.65 -0.89 -15.09
C GLU A 418 26.22 0.51 -14.67
N ASP A 419 25.17 0.62 -13.85
CA ASP A 419 24.66 1.88 -13.36
C ASP A 419 25.72 2.64 -12.53
N LEU A 420 26.47 1.94 -11.66
CA LEU A 420 27.54 2.56 -10.86
C LEU A 420 28.71 3.05 -11.70
N MET A 421 29.12 2.31 -12.74
CA MET A 421 30.17 2.76 -13.65
C MET A 421 29.77 4.02 -14.42
N ARG A 422 28.49 4.13 -14.77
CA ARG A 422 27.92 5.26 -15.51
C ARG A 422 27.76 6.50 -14.63
N THR A 423 27.17 6.37 -13.44
CA THR A 423 26.81 7.52 -12.59
C THR A 423 27.90 7.93 -11.63
N ARG A 424 28.72 6.97 -11.17
CA ARG A 424 29.79 7.13 -10.18
C ARG A 424 29.31 8.00 -9.00
N PRO A 425 28.56 7.45 -8.03
CA PRO A 425 28.01 8.25 -6.94
C PRO A 425 29.10 8.98 -6.15
N GLU A 426 28.83 10.23 -5.78
CA GLU A 426 29.75 11.01 -4.95
C GLU A 426 29.77 10.47 -3.52
N LEU A 427 28.58 10.12 -3.02
CA LEU A 427 28.39 9.54 -1.69
C LEU A 427 27.70 8.18 -1.78
N VAL A 428 28.09 7.28 -0.88
CA VAL A 428 27.33 6.08 -0.53
C VAL A 428 26.89 6.20 0.92
N ILE A 429 25.60 6.01 1.18
CA ILE A 429 25.02 5.98 2.52
C ILE A 429 24.57 4.56 2.82
N ASP A 430 25.18 3.93 3.80
CA ASP A 430 24.72 2.67 4.35
C ASP A 430 23.70 2.95 5.47
N ASP A 431 22.42 2.61 5.22
CA ASP A 431 21.29 2.64 6.18
C ASP A 431 20.83 1.21 6.53
N SER A 432 21.72 0.22 6.41
CA SER A 432 21.38 -1.16 6.78
C SER A 432 21.26 -1.34 8.30
N GLY A 433 22.07 -0.61 9.07
CA GLY A 433 22.15 -0.69 10.52
C GLY A 433 22.83 -1.98 11.03
N PRO A 434 23.18 -2.07 12.33
CA PRO A 434 24.12 -3.07 12.83
C PRO A 434 23.63 -4.52 12.80
N ALA A 435 22.31 -4.76 12.75
CA ALA A 435 21.73 -6.09 12.80
C ALA A 435 21.23 -6.62 11.44
N ALA A 436 21.44 -5.87 10.36
CA ALA A 436 20.95 -6.26 9.05
C ALA A 436 21.73 -7.43 8.44
N ALA A 437 21.02 -8.36 7.81
CA ALA A 437 21.62 -9.47 7.08
C ALA A 437 22.24 -9.07 5.73
N TYR A 438 21.96 -7.84 5.28
CA TYR A 438 22.39 -7.28 4.00
C TYR A 438 23.38 -6.12 4.19
N ARG A 439 24.00 -6.01 5.36
CA ARG A 439 25.05 -5.00 5.59
C ARG A 439 26.19 -5.18 4.61
N PRO A 440 26.92 -4.12 4.24
CA PRO A 440 27.99 -4.21 3.25
C PRO A 440 29.01 -5.31 3.56
N ASP A 441 29.44 -5.46 4.82
CA ASP A 441 30.40 -6.49 5.29
C ASP A 441 29.91 -7.94 5.16
N ARG A 442 28.64 -8.14 4.79
CA ARG A 442 28.03 -9.46 4.55
C ARG A 442 27.76 -9.72 3.06
N ILE A 443 28.11 -8.77 2.20
CA ILE A 443 27.84 -8.77 0.77
C ILE A 443 29.19 -8.52 0.06
N PRO A 444 30.01 -9.57 -0.13
CA PRO A 444 31.40 -9.44 -0.59
C PRO A 444 31.59 -8.56 -1.82
N ARG A 445 30.75 -8.68 -2.85
CA ARG A 445 30.82 -7.88 -4.08
C ARG A 445 30.61 -6.40 -3.80
N PHE A 446 29.76 -6.03 -2.85
CA PHE A 446 29.53 -4.64 -2.48
C PHE A 446 30.60 -4.11 -1.52
N GLU A 447 31.05 -4.94 -0.58
CA GLU A 447 32.15 -4.59 0.32
C GLU A 447 33.43 -4.28 -0.46
N GLU A 448 33.79 -5.14 -1.43
CA GLU A 448 34.96 -4.94 -2.28
C GLU A 448 34.84 -3.64 -3.09
N PHE A 449 33.67 -3.38 -3.68
CA PHE A 449 33.40 -2.13 -4.38
C PHE A 449 33.58 -0.90 -3.47
N LEU A 450 33.05 -0.93 -2.25
CA LEU A 450 33.20 0.16 -1.29
C LEU A 450 34.66 0.38 -0.91
N ARG A 451 35.38 -0.68 -0.53
CA ARG A 451 36.79 -0.59 -0.11
C ARG A 451 37.69 -0.07 -1.22
N ALA A 452 37.43 -0.45 -2.47
CA ALA A 452 38.24 -0.04 -3.61
C ALA A 452 38.02 1.42 -4.04
N ASN A 453 36.82 1.97 -3.83
CA ASN A 453 36.43 3.24 -4.45
C ASN A 453 36.01 4.34 -3.46
N TYR A 454 35.80 4.02 -2.19
CA TYR A 454 35.23 4.94 -1.21
C TYR A 454 35.96 4.87 0.14
N ARG A 455 35.96 6.00 0.86
CA ARG A 455 36.41 6.10 2.25
C ARG A 455 35.29 6.54 3.17
N GLU A 456 35.25 6.00 4.37
CA GLU A 456 34.32 6.44 5.41
C GLU A 456 34.64 7.88 5.83
N VAL A 457 33.63 8.76 5.87
CA VAL A 457 33.76 10.16 6.27
C VAL A 457 32.90 10.52 7.47
N ALA A 458 31.85 9.76 7.74
CA ALA A 458 31.03 9.90 8.93
C ALA A 458 30.35 8.58 9.30
N ARG A 459 30.08 8.41 10.59
CA ARG A 459 29.36 7.26 11.13
C ARG A 459 28.57 7.67 12.36
N ASP A 460 27.36 7.14 12.47
CA ASP A 460 26.60 7.12 13.70
C ASP A 460 26.06 5.71 13.98
N ARG A 461 25.14 5.59 14.94
CA ARG A 461 24.56 4.30 15.35
C ARG A 461 23.73 3.62 14.25
N HIS A 462 23.20 4.40 13.31
CA HIS A 462 22.21 3.97 12.32
C HIS A 462 22.74 4.02 10.89
N MET A 463 23.67 4.93 10.59
CA MET A 463 24.17 5.15 9.23
C MET A 463 25.69 5.29 9.16
N ILE A 464 26.25 4.91 8.01
CA ILE A 464 27.64 5.18 7.63
C ILE A 464 27.64 5.93 6.30
N ILE A 465 28.43 7.00 6.21
CA ILE A 465 28.59 7.80 4.99
C ILE A 465 29.99 7.56 4.45
N TYR A 466 30.05 7.13 3.20
CA TYR A 466 31.26 6.94 2.43
C TYR A 466 31.34 7.98 1.32
N ARG A 467 32.52 8.55 1.11
CA ARG A 467 32.81 9.48 0.02
C ARG A 467 33.75 8.84 -0.97
N ARG A 468 33.49 9.06 -2.25
CA ARG A 468 34.33 8.56 -3.34
C ARG A 468 35.75 9.06 -3.17
N VAL A 469 36.73 8.17 -3.31
CA VAL A 469 38.14 8.54 -3.38
C VAL A 469 38.36 9.14 -4.77
N ALA A 470 38.93 10.35 -4.84
CA ALA A 470 39.28 10.94 -6.12
C ALA A 470 40.30 10.02 -6.83
N PRO A 471 40.16 9.81 -8.15
CA PRO A 471 41.11 9.01 -8.91
C PRO A 471 42.55 9.54 -8.82
#